data_AF-A0A7J2R3U1-F1
#
_entry.id   AF-A0A7J2R3U1-F1
#
_cell.length_a   1.000
_cell.length_b   1.000
_cell.length_c   1.000
_cell.angle_alpha   90.00
_cell.angle_beta   90.00
_cell.angle_gamma   90.00
#
_symmetry.space_group_name_H-M   'P 1'
#
loop_
_entity.id
_entity.type
_entity.pdbx_description
1 polymer ?
#
loop_
_entity_poly.entity_id
_entity_poly.type
_entity_poly.pdbx_seq_one_letter_code
_entity_poly.pdbx_strand_id
1 'polypeptide(L)'
;MGRGQIFNFGITLWETQNHKMVVDIRDSLDYNFEETETHIKGTTISITFYKPIYSWHVSDAIYHIKEDVLPPKGVKIYLNKELYEPTIEKYEDFSNDKYLVFTSSEHRSRIYNGGLAVKFIKHTNYKYSIQPYEKLELNFARNELIENTESTKELNYFIYSMEELMASKKNRFNLDEALNILRLLASKRIDIQSVYDKKIVPLSNDVLVSFKEVIENANMGVLFGGKNVWSDDCLRQDYKVISDHVITEIKRIKQNFNLNKLEFLNKTTKELSRKGYHKQLGLENLKKNIQYYFMAVELNEYIFKILYKRDIDHTKRRINLGTSDLSQAWTDGKYNIWINKATIEGLGKKEEAILVLWEMLCHEYSHTRTNTREDQHNTSFYFNCNKMVRKSLPYLAHCIRYINRKFLKEKYRY
;
A
#
# COMPACT_ATOMS: atom_id res chain seq x y z
N MET A 1 -28.50 -30.13 -20.55
CA MET A 1 -28.08 -28.82 -21.12
C MET A 1 -26.70 -28.85 -21.78
N GLY A 2 -25.61 -29.31 -21.15
CA GLY A 2 -24.28 -29.31 -21.81
C GLY A 2 -24.23 -30.04 -23.18
N ARG A 3 -24.94 -31.16 -23.31
CA ARG A 3 -25.10 -31.89 -24.58
C ARG A 3 -25.88 -31.12 -25.66
N GLY A 4 -26.67 -30.11 -25.28
CA GLY A 4 -27.42 -29.29 -26.24
C GLY A 4 -26.58 -28.16 -26.84
N GLN A 5 -25.52 -27.74 -26.17
CA GLN A 5 -24.64 -26.68 -26.67
C GLN A 5 -23.89 -27.13 -27.93
N ILE A 6 -23.53 -28.41 -28.03
CA ILE A 6 -22.83 -28.93 -29.21
C ILE A 6 -23.70 -28.86 -30.48
N PHE A 7 -25.03 -28.93 -30.35
CA PHE A 7 -25.95 -28.88 -31.49
C PHE A 7 -25.93 -27.53 -32.20
N ASN A 8 -25.54 -26.45 -31.51
CA ASN A 8 -25.40 -25.13 -32.11
C ASN A 8 -24.25 -25.04 -33.14
N PHE A 9 -23.29 -25.97 -33.08
CA PHE A 9 -22.08 -25.90 -33.90
C PHE A 9 -22.16 -26.74 -35.18
N GLY A 10 -23.04 -27.74 -35.22
CA GLY A 10 -23.16 -28.64 -36.37
C GLY A 10 -24.20 -29.73 -36.20
N ILE A 11 -24.35 -30.52 -37.27
CA ILE A 11 -25.13 -31.76 -37.25
C ILE A 11 -24.36 -32.75 -36.39
N THR A 12 -25.02 -33.32 -35.38
CA THR A 12 -24.37 -34.28 -34.48
C THR A 12 -24.89 -35.68 -34.72
N LEU A 13 -23.95 -36.61 -34.86
CA LEU A 13 -24.20 -38.04 -34.98
C LEU A 13 -23.71 -38.71 -33.70
N TRP A 14 -24.63 -39.31 -32.98
CA TRP A 14 -24.33 -40.10 -31.78
C TRP A 14 -24.59 -41.55 -32.10
N GLU A 15 -23.58 -42.38 -31.96
CA GLU A 15 -23.69 -43.82 -32.15
C GLU A 15 -23.39 -44.47 -30.80
N THR A 16 -24.20 -45.45 -30.39
CA THR A 16 -23.92 -46.24 -29.19
C THR A 16 -24.53 -47.62 -29.31
N GLN A 17 -23.71 -48.66 -29.08
CA GLN A 17 -24.13 -50.05 -29.25
C GLN A 17 -24.75 -50.26 -30.65
N ASN A 18 -26.03 -50.59 -30.73
CA ASN A 18 -26.82 -50.78 -31.95
C ASN A 18 -27.77 -49.61 -32.24
N HIS A 19 -27.49 -48.42 -31.73
CA HIS A 19 -28.37 -47.27 -31.89
C HIS A 19 -27.63 -46.07 -32.46
N LYS A 20 -28.35 -45.29 -33.25
CA LYS A 20 -27.90 -44.05 -33.86
C LYS A 20 -28.90 -42.94 -33.59
N MET A 21 -28.40 -41.76 -33.23
CA MET A 21 -29.17 -40.55 -33.07
C MET A 21 -28.54 -39.42 -33.88
N VAL A 22 -29.32 -38.79 -34.76
CA VAL A 22 -28.92 -37.61 -35.53
C VAL A 22 -29.70 -36.41 -35.04
N VAL A 23 -28.99 -35.30 -34.79
CA VAL A 23 -29.60 -34.02 -34.40
C VAL A 23 -29.09 -32.91 -35.31
N ASP A 24 -30.02 -32.22 -35.97
CA ASP A 24 -29.78 -31.01 -36.77
C ASP A 24 -30.79 -29.92 -36.40
N ILE A 25 -30.38 -29.01 -35.51
CA ILE A 25 -31.27 -27.95 -35.00
C ILE A 25 -31.58 -26.86 -36.03
N ARG A 26 -30.91 -26.84 -37.19
CA ARG A 26 -31.25 -25.93 -38.28
C ARG A 26 -32.39 -26.47 -39.14
N ASP A 27 -32.57 -27.78 -39.15
CA ASP A 27 -33.68 -28.45 -39.83
C ASP A 27 -34.90 -28.56 -38.90
N SER A 28 -34.73 -29.12 -37.71
CA SER A 28 -35.81 -29.24 -36.72
C SER A 28 -35.28 -29.24 -35.28
N LEU A 29 -36.11 -28.88 -34.31
CA LEU A 29 -35.79 -29.02 -32.88
C LEU A 29 -36.01 -30.45 -32.35
N ASP A 30 -35.92 -31.45 -33.23
CA ASP A 30 -36.14 -32.86 -32.94
C ASP A 30 -34.86 -33.69 -33.18
N TYR A 31 -34.93 -35.00 -32.92
CA TYR A 31 -33.87 -35.95 -33.21
C TYR A 31 -34.40 -37.15 -33.99
N ASN A 32 -33.59 -37.64 -34.92
CA ASN A 32 -33.86 -38.91 -35.61
C ASN A 32 -33.13 -40.03 -34.88
N PHE A 33 -33.89 -41.00 -34.36
CA PHE A 33 -33.35 -42.15 -33.62
C PHE A 33 -33.66 -43.45 -34.35
N GLU A 34 -32.64 -44.23 -34.62
CA GLU A 34 -32.71 -45.45 -35.43
C GLU A 34 -31.87 -46.57 -34.80
N GLU A 35 -32.32 -47.82 -34.98
CA GLU A 35 -31.53 -49.00 -34.67
C GLU A 35 -30.60 -49.32 -35.85
N THR A 36 -29.39 -49.81 -35.56
CA THR A 36 -28.34 -50.09 -36.54
C THR A 36 -27.84 -51.51 -36.40
N GLU A 37 -27.58 -52.17 -37.53
CA GLU A 37 -26.98 -53.51 -37.58
C GLU A 37 -25.54 -53.51 -37.04
N THR A 38 -24.85 -52.38 -37.14
CA THR A 38 -23.48 -52.24 -36.65
C THR A 38 -23.45 -52.04 -35.13
N HIS A 39 -22.75 -52.92 -34.41
CA HIS A 39 -22.53 -52.78 -32.98
C HIS A 39 -21.20 -52.08 -32.69
N ILE A 40 -21.23 -50.97 -31.95
CA ILE A 40 -20.02 -50.31 -31.46
C ILE A 40 -19.87 -50.40 -29.93
N LYS A 41 -18.65 -50.71 -29.48
CA LYS A 41 -18.32 -50.78 -28.06
C LYS A 41 -18.18 -49.37 -27.49
N GLY A 42 -19.22 -48.92 -26.77
CA GLY A 42 -19.26 -47.60 -26.12
C GLY A 42 -20.11 -46.61 -26.90
N THR A 43 -19.63 -45.37 -27.01
CA THR A 43 -20.34 -44.28 -27.66
C THR A 43 -19.37 -43.44 -28.49
N THR A 44 -19.74 -43.17 -29.73
CA THR A 44 -19.02 -42.27 -30.63
C THR A 44 -19.89 -41.05 -30.87
N ILE A 45 -19.32 -39.84 -30.80
CA ILE A 45 -20.01 -38.59 -31.12
C ILE A 45 -19.20 -37.89 -32.20
N SER A 46 -19.83 -37.68 -33.35
CA SER A 46 -19.26 -36.98 -34.49
C SER A 46 -20.05 -35.70 -34.76
N ILE A 47 -19.37 -34.63 -35.15
CA ILE A 47 -20.00 -33.35 -35.48
C ILE A 47 -19.58 -32.94 -36.89
N THR A 48 -20.56 -32.72 -37.76
CA THR A 48 -20.37 -32.04 -39.03
C THR A 48 -20.67 -30.57 -38.83
N PHE A 49 -19.62 -29.76 -38.66
CA PHE A 49 -19.76 -28.35 -38.36
C PHE A 49 -20.45 -27.59 -39.49
N TYR A 50 -21.37 -26.69 -39.12
CA TYR A 50 -22.05 -25.83 -40.09
C TYR A 50 -21.11 -24.79 -40.72
N LYS A 51 -20.02 -24.46 -40.03
CA LYS A 51 -18.98 -23.55 -40.49
C LYS A 51 -17.68 -24.34 -40.66
N PRO A 52 -16.87 -24.04 -41.69
CA PRO A 52 -15.57 -24.67 -41.85
C PRO A 52 -14.69 -24.48 -40.61
N ILE A 53 -14.03 -25.55 -40.19
CA ILE A 53 -12.98 -25.50 -39.17
C ILE A 53 -11.63 -25.44 -39.87
N TYR A 54 -10.77 -24.58 -39.35
CA TYR A 54 -9.39 -24.39 -39.81
C TYR A 54 -8.42 -25.03 -38.81
N SER A 55 -7.18 -25.27 -39.24
CA SER A 55 -6.14 -25.87 -38.40
C SER A 55 -5.95 -25.16 -37.05
N TRP A 56 -5.99 -23.82 -37.03
CA TRP A 56 -5.82 -23.04 -35.81
C TRP A 56 -6.95 -23.26 -34.78
N HIS A 57 -8.19 -23.50 -35.22
CA HIS A 57 -9.29 -23.84 -34.33
C HIS A 57 -9.07 -25.20 -33.64
N VAL A 58 -8.49 -26.16 -34.37
CA VAL A 58 -8.15 -27.48 -33.80
C VAL A 58 -7.04 -27.34 -32.77
N SER A 59 -6.00 -26.57 -33.09
CA SER A 59 -4.91 -26.26 -32.14
C SER A 59 -5.42 -25.58 -30.87
N ASP A 60 -6.34 -24.62 -31.01
CA ASP A 60 -6.96 -23.90 -29.89
C ASP A 60 -7.84 -24.82 -29.02
N ALA A 61 -8.65 -25.68 -29.64
CA ALA A 61 -9.44 -26.68 -28.92
C ALA A 61 -8.57 -27.66 -28.13
N ILE A 62 -7.47 -28.14 -28.73
CA ILE A 62 -6.51 -29.02 -28.05
C ILE A 62 -5.85 -28.28 -26.87
N TYR A 63 -5.45 -27.03 -27.06
CA TYR A 63 -4.88 -26.21 -26.00
C TYR A 63 -5.85 -26.09 -24.82
N HIS A 64 -7.12 -25.78 -25.07
CA HIS A 64 -8.13 -25.66 -24.03
C HIS A 64 -8.47 -26.99 -23.35
N ILE A 65 -8.52 -28.10 -24.09
CA ILE A 65 -8.69 -29.44 -23.49
C ILE A 65 -7.51 -29.73 -22.55
N LYS A 66 -6.27 -29.44 -22.98
CA LYS A 66 -5.10 -29.61 -22.13
C LYS A 66 -5.18 -28.70 -20.91
N GLU A 67 -5.63 -27.45 -21.04
CA GLU A 67 -5.74 -26.55 -19.90
C GLU A 67 -6.82 -26.98 -18.88
N ASP A 68 -7.93 -27.53 -19.36
CA ASP A 68 -9.13 -27.77 -18.55
C ASP A 68 -9.28 -29.21 -18.05
N VAL A 69 -8.56 -30.17 -18.63
CA VAL A 69 -8.71 -31.60 -18.31
C VAL A 69 -7.48 -32.13 -17.60
N LEU A 70 -7.72 -32.63 -16.38
CA LEU A 70 -6.83 -33.48 -15.63
C LEU A 70 -7.37 -34.92 -15.69
N PRO A 71 -6.74 -35.85 -16.42
CA PRO A 71 -7.25 -37.21 -16.59
C PRO A 71 -7.55 -37.89 -15.24
N PRO A 72 -8.78 -38.38 -15.00
CA PRO A 72 -9.10 -39.14 -13.81
C PRO A 72 -8.27 -40.43 -13.74
N LYS A 73 -8.02 -40.92 -12.52
CA LYS A 73 -7.28 -42.16 -12.31
C LYS A 73 -7.90 -43.31 -13.11
N GLY A 74 -7.10 -43.94 -13.97
CA GLY A 74 -7.53 -45.09 -14.80
C GLY A 74 -8.20 -44.71 -16.13
N VAL A 75 -8.36 -43.42 -16.43
CA VAL A 75 -8.91 -42.95 -17.71
C VAL A 75 -7.77 -42.50 -18.62
N LYS A 76 -7.66 -43.10 -19.81
CA LYS A 76 -6.72 -42.67 -20.85
C LYS A 76 -7.42 -41.74 -21.83
N ILE A 77 -6.82 -40.59 -22.08
CA ILE A 77 -7.34 -39.60 -23.04
C ILE A 77 -6.36 -39.52 -24.20
N TYR A 78 -6.88 -39.60 -25.43
CA TYR A 78 -6.08 -39.47 -26.64
C TYR A 78 -6.55 -38.24 -27.42
N LEU A 79 -5.63 -37.32 -27.73
CA LEU A 79 -5.87 -36.14 -28.55
C LEU A 79 -5.16 -36.36 -29.89
N ASN A 80 -5.92 -36.34 -30.99
CA ASN A 80 -5.37 -36.68 -32.32
C ASN A 80 -4.56 -38.00 -32.34
N LYS A 81 -5.04 -39.02 -31.62
CA LYS A 81 -4.40 -40.35 -31.44
C LYS A 81 -3.15 -40.36 -30.56
N GLU A 82 -2.69 -39.22 -30.07
CA GLU A 82 -1.58 -39.16 -29.11
C GLU A 82 -2.11 -39.22 -27.69
N LEU A 83 -1.45 -40.01 -26.84
CA LEU A 83 -1.80 -40.11 -25.42
C LEU A 83 -1.55 -38.76 -24.73
N TYR A 84 -2.56 -38.24 -24.06
CA TYR A 84 -2.46 -37.03 -23.26
C TYR A 84 -2.22 -37.37 -21.79
N GLU A 85 -1.02 -37.06 -21.32
CA GLU A 85 -0.58 -37.18 -19.93
C GLU A 85 -0.03 -35.83 -19.46
N PRO A 86 -0.80 -35.03 -18.70
CA PRO A 86 -0.32 -33.74 -18.23
C PRO A 86 0.86 -33.92 -17.28
N THR A 87 1.89 -33.12 -17.47
CA THR A 87 2.98 -33.03 -16.50
C THR A 87 2.55 -32.13 -15.35
N ILE A 88 2.41 -32.72 -14.17
CA ILE A 88 2.09 -32.00 -12.93
C ILE A 88 3.24 -32.16 -11.92
N GLU A 89 3.56 -31.08 -11.24
CA GLU A 89 4.47 -31.06 -10.11
C GLU A 89 3.64 -30.95 -8.83
N LYS A 90 3.64 -32.02 -8.04
CA LYS A 90 2.84 -32.10 -6.82
C LYS A 90 3.50 -31.32 -5.69
N TYR A 91 2.72 -30.52 -4.98
CA TYR A 91 3.16 -29.93 -3.71
C TYR A 91 2.92 -30.92 -2.57
N GLU A 92 3.97 -31.65 -2.19
CA GLU A 92 3.89 -32.69 -1.15
C GLU A 92 3.53 -32.12 0.22
N ASP A 93 4.01 -30.92 0.56
CA ASP A 93 3.71 -30.24 1.83
C ASP A 93 2.21 -29.94 2.03
N PHE A 94 1.44 -29.87 0.94
CA PHE A 94 0.04 -29.44 0.97
C PHE A 94 -0.94 -30.51 0.50
N SER A 95 -0.50 -31.45 -0.33
CA SER A 95 -1.34 -32.56 -0.76
C SER A 95 -1.61 -33.52 0.39
N ASN A 96 -2.85 -33.97 0.53
CA ASN A 96 -3.27 -34.87 1.60
C ASN A 96 -4.28 -35.91 1.08
N ASP A 97 -4.98 -36.58 2.00
CA ASP A 97 -6.01 -37.58 1.73
C ASP A 97 -7.28 -37.00 1.08
N LYS A 98 -7.49 -35.68 1.15
CA LYS A 98 -8.66 -34.98 0.55
C LYS A 98 -8.33 -34.23 -0.72
N TYR A 99 -7.14 -33.63 -0.81
CA TYR A 99 -6.76 -32.71 -1.88
C TYR A 99 -5.44 -33.10 -2.51
N LEU A 100 -5.41 -33.14 -3.84
CA LEU A 100 -4.20 -33.07 -4.63
C LEU A 100 -3.90 -31.59 -4.93
N VAL A 101 -2.76 -31.10 -4.47
CA VAL A 101 -2.27 -29.75 -4.78
C VAL A 101 -1.07 -29.86 -5.70
N PHE A 102 -1.09 -29.15 -6.81
CA PHE A 102 -0.05 -29.26 -7.82
C PHE A 102 0.15 -27.95 -8.58
N THR A 103 1.26 -27.85 -9.29
CA THR A 103 1.47 -26.85 -10.33
C THR A 103 1.70 -27.56 -11.67
N SER A 104 1.52 -26.83 -12.76
CA SER A 104 1.80 -27.33 -14.10
C SER A 104 2.19 -26.18 -15.00
N SER A 105 3.08 -26.44 -15.94
CA SER A 105 3.40 -25.50 -17.01
C SER A 105 2.18 -25.23 -17.90
N GLU A 106 1.30 -26.21 -18.07
CA GLU A 106 0.17 -26.19 -19.00
C GLU A 106 -1.11 -25.60 -18.38
N HIS A 107 -1.25 -25.68 -17.05
CA HIS A 107 -2.47 -25.23 -16.37
C HIS A 107 -2.31 -23.87 -15.68
N ARG A 108 -3.36 -23.05 -15.77
CA ARG A 108 -3.55 -21.89 -14.89
C ARG A 108 -3.96 -22.35 -13.49
N SER A 109 -3.89 -21.45 -12.51
CA SER A 109 -4.33 -21.73 -11.14
C SER A 109 -5.84 -21.92 -11.06
N ARG A 110 -6.26 -23.18 -10.90
CA ARG A 110 -7.66 -23.59 -10.98
C ARG A 110 -8.03 -24.61 -9.91
N ILE A 111 -9.31 -24.61 -9.57
CA ILE A 111 -9.98 -25.67 -8.82
C ILE A 111 -10.59 -26.62 -9.84
N TYR A 112 -10.27 -27.89 -9.72
CA TYR A 112 -10.82 -28.98 -10.52
C TYR A 112 -11.88 -29.74 -9.71
N ASN A 113 -12.77 -30.44 -10.40
CA ASN A 113 -13.72 -31.36 -9.80
C ASN A 113 -13.91 -32.57 -10.72
N GLY A 114 -13.59 -33.77 -10.24
CA GLY A 114 -13.61 -35.00 -11.05
C GLY A 114 -12.75 -34.95 -12.32
N GLY A 115 -11.62 -34.23 -12.30
CA GLY A 115 -10.71 -34.12 -13.45
C GLY A 115 -11.05 -33.01 -14.46
N LEU A 116 -12.04 -32.17 -14.18
CA LEU A 116 -12.38 -31.01 -15.01
C LEU A 116 -12.19 -29.72 -14.24
N ALA A 117 -11.58 -28.73 -14.89
CA ALA A 117 -11.43 -27.39 -14.34
C ALA A 117 -12.81 -26.74 -14.17
N VAL A 118 -13.07 -26.21 -12.98
CA VAL A 118 -14.33 -25.57 -12.62
C VAL A 118 -14.15 -24.08 -12.47
N LYS A 119 -13.23 -23.64 -11.61
CA LYS A 119 -13.15 -22.25 -11.14
C LYS A 119 -11.70 -21.78 -11.11
N PHE A 120 -11.47 -20.53 -11.51
CA PHE A 120 -10.18 -19.87 -11.31
C PHE A 120 -9.96 -19.51 -9.85
N ILE A 121 -8.74 -19.74 -9.36
CA ILE A 121 -8.32 -19.25 -8.05
C ILE A 121 -7.95 -17.78 -8.21
N LYS A 122 -8.91 -16.89 -7.91
CA LYS A 122 -8.73 -15.45 -8.05
C LYS A 122 -7.87 -14.90 -6.89
N HIS A 123 -7.11 -13.85 -7.18
CA HIS A 123 -6.34 -13.08 -6.18
C HIS A 123 -5.26 -13.85 -5.43
N THR A 124 -4.72 -14.92 -6.02
CA THR A 124 -3.55 -15.62 -5.49
C THR A 124 -2.25 -15.04 -6.03
N ASN A 125 -1.21 -15.07 -5.21
CA ASN A 125 0.18 -14.76 -5.60
C ASN A 125 0.95 -15.99 -6.06
N TYR A 126 0.35 -17.18 -5.99
CA TYR A 126 1.04 -18.45 -6.11
C TYR A 126 0.45 -19.26 -7.25
N LYS A 127 1.32 -19.95 -7.98
CA LYS A 127 0.90 -20.79 -9.11
C LYS A 127 0.63 -22.22 -8.63
N TYR A 128 -0.59 -22.46 -8.19
CA TYR A 128 -1.07 -23.81 -7.84
C TYR A 128 -2.48 -24.06 -8.35
N SER A 129 -2.83 -25.33 -8.43
CA SER A 129 -4.14 -25.87 -8.74
C SER A 129 -4.51 -26.93 -7.70
N ILE A 130 -5.81 -27.15 -7.52
CA ILE A 130 -6.33 -28.09 -6.53
C ILE A 130 -7.34 -29.03 -7.19
N GLN A 131 -7.16 -30.33 -6.99
CA GLN A 131 -8.13 -31.37 -7.32
C GLN A 131 -8.55 -32.08 -6.02
N PRO A 132 -9.76 -31.82 -5.51
CA PRO A 132 -10.34 -32.61 -4.43
C PRO A 132 -10.63 -34.05 -4.89
N TYR A 133 -10.43 -35.05 -4.04
CA TYR A 133 -10.80 -36.43 -4.38
C TYR A 133 -12.32 -36.66 -4.25
N GLU A 134 -12.97 -35.95 -3.33
CA GLU A 134 -14.42 -35.92 -3.21
C GLU A 134 -15.05 -34.94 -4.19
N LYS A 135 -16.27 -35.24 -4.67
CA LYS A 135 -16.97 -34.38 -5.61
C LYS A 135 -17.53 -33.16 -4.89
N LEU A 136 -17.19 -31.98 -5.38
CA LEU A 136 -17.78 -30.72 -4.93
C LEU A 136 -19.15 -30.49 -5.59
N GLU A 137 -20.02 -29.75 -4.91
CA GLU A 137 -21.28 -29.27 -5.47
C GLU A 137 -21.04 -28.07 -6.40
N LEU A 138 -21.59 -28.17 -7.61
CA LEU A 138 -21.41 -27.19 -8.67
C LEU A 138 -22.73 -26.54 -9.06
N ASN A 139 -22.67 -25.32 -9.56
CA ASN A 139 -23.82 -24.72 -10.22
C ASN A 139 -24.24 -25.54 -11.45
N PHE A 140 -25.43 -25.24 -11.98
CA PHE A 140 -25.98 -25.97 -13.12
C PHE A 140 -25.06 -25.96 -14.37
N ALA A 141 -24.31 -24.87 -14.58
CA ALA A 141 -23.36 -24.71 -15.68
C ALA A 141 -21.99 -25.38 -15.45
N ARG A 142 -21.72 -25.91 -14.24
CA ARG A 142 -20.47 -26.56 -13.84
C ARG A 142 -19.21 -25.69 -13.97
N ASN A 143 -19.36 -24.37 -13.86
CA ASN A 143 -18.26 -23.40 -13.96
C ASN A 143 -18.05 -22.60 -12.67
N GLU A 144 -18.85 -22.87 -11.64
CA GLU A 144 -18.71 -22.27 -10.32
C GLU A 144 -19.09 -23.30 -9.24
N LEU A 145 -18.49 -23.13 -8.07
CA LEU A 145 -18.86 -23.90 -6.87
C LEU A 145 -20.15 -23.32 -6.27
N ILE A 146 -20.99 -24.17 -5.69
CA ILE A 146 -22.11 -23.68 -4.87
C ILE A 146 -21.53 -23.16 -3.55
N GLU A 147 -21.53 -21.84 -3.43
CA GLU A 147 -21.09 -21.14 -2.21
C GLU A 147 -21.93 -21.58 -0.99
N ASN A 148 -21.32 -21.57 0.19
CA ASN A 148 -21.90 -21.96 1.48
C ASN A 148 -22.16 -23.45 1.74
N THR A 149 -21.83 -24.34 0.80
CA THR A 149 -21.74 -25.79 1.08
C THR A 149 -20.56 -26.08 2.01
N GLU A 150 -20.68 -27.11 2.84
CA GLU A 150 -19.63 -27.45 3.82
C GLU A 150 -18.30 -27.78 3.13
N SER A 151 -18.34 -28.57 2.06
CA SER A 151 -17.16 -28.92 1.25
C SER A 151 -16.49 -27.71 0.61
N THR A 152 -17.26 -26.71 0.15
CA THR A 152 -16.69 -25.47 -0.40
C THR A 152 -16.08 -24.59 0.69
N LYS A 153 -16.69 -24.53 1.87
CA LYS A 153 -16.10 -23.81 3.02
C LYS A 153 -14.79 -24.46 3.47
N GLU A 154 -14.77 -25.79 3.57
CA GLU A 154 -13.58 -26.56 3.93
C GLU A 154 -12.45 -26.33 2.92
N LEU A 155 -12.74 -26.41 1.61
CA LEU A 155 -11.77 -26.12 0.56
C LEU A 155 -11.22 -24.70 0.65
N ASN A 156 -12.09 -23.70 0.85
CA ASN A 156 -11.66 -22.31 0.97
C ASN A 156 -10.75 -22.11 2.20
N TYR A 157 -11.09 -22.72 3.34
CA TYR A 157 -10.25 -22.69 4.53
C TYR A 157 -8.87 -23.30 4.26
N PHE A 158 -8.85 -24.48 3.62
CA PHE A 158 -7.62 -25.14 3.21
C PHE A 158 -6.75 -24.25 2.30
N ILE A 159 -7.36 -23.63 1.29
CA ILE A 159 -6.69 -22.67 0.41
C ILE A 159 -6.05 -21.54 1.21
N TYR A 160 -6.79 -20.92 2.14
CA TYR A 160 -6.25 -19.80 2.91
C TYR A 160 -5.11 -20.20 3.84
N SER A 161 -5.23 -21.33 4.54
CA SER A 161 -4.14 -21.87 5.37
C SER A 161 -2.88 -22.18 4.55
N MET A 162 -3.06 -22.72 3.35
CA MET A 162 -1.96 -22.99 2.43
C MET A 162 -1.28 -21.69 1.97
N GLU A 163 -2.05 -20.69 1.54
CA GLU A 163 -1.51 -19.40 1.10
C GLU A 163 -0.81 -18.65 2.23
N GLU A 164 -1.30 -18.75 3.46
CA GLU A 164 -0.65 -18.21 4.66
C GLU A 164 0.74 -18.84 4.88
N LEU A 165 0.83 -20.17 4.77
CA LEU A 165 2.11 -20.88 4.87
C LEU A 165 3.06 -20.49 3.73
N MET A 166 2.57 -20.33 2.51
CA MET A 166 3.38 -19.86 1.39
C MET A 166 3.85 -18.41 1.59
N ALA A 167 3.01 -17.53 2.14
CA ALA A 167 3.34 -16.15 2.44
C ALA A 167 4.40 -16.03 3.54
N SER A 168 4.27 -16.81 4.62
CA SER A 168 5.24 -16.81 5.71
C SER A 168 6.63 -17.30 5.27
N LYS A 169 6.71 -18.29 4.37
CA LYS A 169 7.96 -18.80 3.79
C LYS A 169 8.58 -17.85 2.76
N LYS A 170 7.80 -16.94 2.16
CA LYS A 170 8.30 -16.01 1.13
C LYS A 170 9.15 -14.89 1.73
N ASN A 171 10.26 -14.58 1.06
CA ASN A 171 11.24 -13.59 1.53
C ASN A 171 11.01 -12.17 0.99
N ARG A 172 10.49 -12.04 -0.23
CA ARG A 172 10.32 -10.76 -0.91
C ARG A 172 9.00 -10.75 -1.66
N PHE A 173 8.33 -9.61 -1.63
CA PHE A 173 7.08 -9.36 -2.37
C PHE A 173 7.31 -8.22 -3.35
N ASN A 174 6.66 -8.27 -4.50
CA ASN A 174 6.45 -7.09 -5.32
C ASN A 174 5.17 -6.34 -4.87
N LEU A 175 4.88 -5.20 -5.50
CA LEU A 175 3.74 -4.36 -5.10
C LEU A 175 2.39 -5.10 -5.25
N ASP A 176 2.14 -5.74 -6.39
CA ASP A 176 0.88 -6.45 -6.63
C ASP A 176 0.69 -7.64 -5.68
N GLU A 177 1.77 -8.36 -5.41
CA GLU A 177 1.75 -9.45 -4.44
C GLU A 177 1.42 -8.95 -3.04
N ALA A 178 2.07 -7.86 -2.61
CA ALA A 178 1.82 -7.22 -1.34
C ALA A 178 0.35 -6.75 -1.22
N LEU A 179 -0.22 -6.16 -2.28
CA LEU A 179 -1.62 -5.76 -2.32
C LEU A 179 -2.58 -6.95 -2.13
N ASN A 180 -2.30 -8.09 -2.76
CA ASN A 180 -3.11 -9.30 -2.57
C ASN A 180 -3.02 -9.81 -1.12
N ILE A 181 -1.84 -9.83 -0.50
CA ILE A 181 -1.68 -10.20 0.92
C ILE A 181 -2.48 -9.25 1.83
N LEU A 182 -2.42 -7.94 1.57
CA LEU A 182 -3.22 -6.97 2.34
C LEU A 182 -4.72 -7.22 2.22
N ARG A 183 -5.23 -7.64 1.05
CA ARG A 183 -6.64 -8.01 0.88
C ARG A 183 -7.01 -9.28 1.66
N LEU A 184 -6.13 -10.27 1.70
CA LEU A 184 -6.33 -11.49 2.50
C LEU A 184 -6.37 -11.17 4.01
N LEU A 185 -5.46 -10.32 4.50
CA LEU A 185 -5.47 -9.82 5.88
C LEU A 185 -6.73 -9.00 6.18
N ALA A 186 -7.10 -8.07 5.31
CA ALA A 186 -8.27 -7.21 5.48
C ALA A 186 -9.59 -7.99 5.52
N SER A 187 -9.62 -9.21 4.98
CA SER A 187 -10.76 -10.13 5.01
C SER A 187 -10.66 -11.23 6.06
N LYS A 188 -9.64 -11.21 6.94
CA LYS A 188 -9.34 -12.24 7.96
C LYS A 188 -9.19 -13.65 7.38
N ARG A 189 -8.71 -13.76 6.14
CA ARG A 189 -8.44 -15.06 5.52
C ARG A 189 -7.13 -15.67 5.99
N ILE A 190 -6.15 -14.83 6.32
CA ILE A 190 -4.85 -15.23 6.89
C ILE A 190 -4.57 -14.40 8.14
N ASP A 191 -3.73 -14.90 9.04
CA ASP A 191 -3.35 -14.18 10.26
C ASP A 191 -2.20 -13.19 10.01
N ILE A 192 -2.22 -12.05 10.69
CA ILE A 192 -1.17 -11.04 10.55
C ILE A 192 0.19 -11.51 11.05
N GLN A 193 0.25 -12.41 12.03
CA GLN A 193 1.50 -12.91 12.59
C GLN A 193 2.35 -13.64 11.55
N SER A 194 1.72 -14.31 10.59
CA SER A 194 2.40 -15.01 9.49
C SER A 194 3.25 -14.09 8.60
N VAL A 195 2.92 -12.78 8.58
CA VAL A 195 3.51 -11.79 7.67
C VAL A 195 3.88 -10.47 8.37
N TYR A 196 3.89 -10.43 9.70
CA TYR A 196 4.05 -9.20 10.49
C TYR A 196 5.40 -8.49 10.22
N ASP A 197 6.46 -9.28 10.02
CA ASP A 197 7.82 -8.83 9.73
C ASP A 197 8.12 -8.73 8.22
N LYS A 198 7.17 -9.14 7.37
CA LYS A 198 7.35 -9.15 5.91
C LYS A 198 7.08 -7.77 5.33
N LYS A 199 7.86 -7.40 4.31
CA LYS A 199 7.71 -6.12 3.60
C LYS A 199 6.53 -6.17 2.63
N ILE A 200 5.34 -5.87 3.13
CA ILE A 200 4.06 -5.94 2.38
C ILE A 200 3.21 -4.66 2.48
N VAL A 201 3.62 -3.67 3.27
CA VAL A 201 2.91 -2.40 3.41
C VAL A 201 3.56 -1.37 2.45
N PRO A 202 2.86 -0.93 1.40
CA PRO A 202 3.42 0.05 0.47
C PRO A 202 3.39 1.46 1.06
N LEU A 203 4.55 2.12 1.05
CA LEU A 203 4.65 3.54 1.28
C LEU A 203 4.22 4.33 0.03
N SER A 204 4.01 5.64 0.20
CA SER A 204 3.63 6.57 -0.88
C SER A 204 4.59 6.63 -2.08
N ASN A 205 5.82 6.15 -1.92
CA ASN A 205 6.84 6.05 -2.96
C ASN A 205 7.00 4.61 -3.52
N ASP A 206 6.03 3.73 -3.27
CA ASP A 206 5.98 2.32 -3.68
C ASP A 206 7.03 1.41 -3.00
N VAL A 207 7.81 1.94 -2.06
CA VAL A 207 8.71 1.11 -1.23
C VAL A 207 7.88 0.30 -0.24
N LEU A 208 8.13 -1.00 -0.19
CA LEU A 208 7.48 -1.90 0.75
C LEU A 208 8.21 -1.93 2.10
N VAL A 209 7.44 -1.81 3.18
CA VAL A 209 7.88 -1.97 4.57
C VAL A 209 6.99 -2.99 5.29
N SER A 210 7.41 -3.43 6.47
CA SER A 210 6.66 -4.37 7.30
C SER A 210 5.69 -3.68 8.26
N PHE A 211 4.68 -4.41 8.74
CA PHE A 211 3.83 -3.91 9.82
C PHE A 211 4.65 -3.63 11.08
N LYS A 212 5.65 -4.47 11.36
CA LYS A 212 6.64 -4.22 12.41
C LYS A 212 7.30 -2.84 12.27
N GLU A 213 7.85 -2.51 11.10
CA GLU A 213 8.49 -1.20 10.86
C GLU A 213 7.51 -0.02 10.95
N VAL A 214 6.25 -0.21 10.57
CA VAL A 214 5.24 0.84 10.64
C VAL A 214 4.74 1.06 12.07
N ILE A 215 4.65 0.01 12.88
CA ILE A 215 4.09 0.07 14.23
C ILE A 215 5.15 0.40 15.28
N GLU A 216 6.32 -0.23 15.19
CA GLU A 216 7.36 -0.13 16.22
C GLU A 216 8.36 1.00 15.91
N ASN A 217 8.56 1.35 14.63
CA ASN A 217 9.57 2.32 14.20
C ASN A 217 8.97 3.61 13.62
N ALA A 218 7.72 3.94 13.93
CA ALA A 218 7.09 5.21 13.54
C ALA A 218 7.40 6.32 14.56
N ASN A 219 8.60 6.89 14.49
CA ASN A 219 9.05 7.97 15.39
C ASN A 219 8.07 9.17 15.44
N MET A 220 7.54 9.56 14.28
CA MET A 220 6.71 10.75 14.12
C MET A 220 5.23 10.44 13.86
N GLY A 221 4.84 9.16 13.81
CA GLY A 221 3.48 8.69 13.51
C GLY A 221 3.26 8.25 12.05
N VAL A 222 2.05 7.73 11.79
CA VAL A 222 1.64 7.17 10.49
C VAL A 222 0.65 8.09 9.78
N LEU A 223 0.91 8.31 8.50
CA LEU A 223 0.12 9.13 7.57
C LEU A 223 -0.31 8.29 6.38
N PHE A 224 -1.30 8.79 5.66
CA PHE A 224 -1.64 8.33 4.31
C PHE A 224 -1.31 9.43 3.31
N GLY A 225 -0.73 9.07 2.18
CA GLY A 225 -0.53 9.98 1.07
C GLY A 225 -0.19 9.29 -0.25
N GLY A 226 -0.54 9.93 -1.35
CA GLY A 226 -0.11 9.53 -2.69
C GLY A 226 1.34 9.94 -3.01
N LYS A 227 1.82 9.54 -4.18
CA LYS A 227 3.17 9.84 -4.68
C LYS A 227 3.30 11.31 -5.07
N ASN A 228 3.80 12.13 -4.16
CA ASN A 228 3.96 13.56 -4.38
C ASN A 228 5.05 14.17 -3.48
N VAL A 229 5.38 15.42 -3.76
CA VAL A 229 6.46 16.16 -3.10
C VAL A 229 6.25 16.31 -1.58
N TRP A 230 4.99 16.38 -1.12
CA TRP A 230 4.66 16.52 0.31
C TRP A 230 4.89 15.20 1.05
N SER A 231 4.41 14.10 0.48
CA SER A 231 4.63 12.75 1.00
C SER A 231 6.13 12.41 1.08
N ASP A 232 6.89 12.74 0.03
CA ASP A 232 8.35 12.57 0.03
C ASP A 232 9.04 13.37 1.14
N ASP A 233 8.58 14.60 1.39
CA ASP A 233 9.12 15.45 2.45
C ASP A 233 8.79 14.92 3.84
N CYS A 234 7.59 14.37 4.05
CA CYS A 234 7.22 13.69 5.28
C CYS A 234 8.05 12.40 5.50
N LEU A 235 8.26 11.60 4.46
CA LEU A 235 9.13 10.40 4.54
C LEU A 235 10.57 10.77 4.94
N ARG A 236 11.12 11.88 4.43
CA ARG A 236 12.46 12.39 4.82
C ARG A 236 12.52 12.91 6.26
N GLN A 237 11.38 13.16 6.88
CA GLN A 237 11.25 13.61 8.27
C GLN A 237 10.89 12.45 9.21
N ASP A 238 11.09 11.20 8.78
CA ASP A 238 10.81 9.97 9.52
C ASP A 238 9.32 9.72 9.84
N TYR A 239 8.39 10.39 9.16
CA TYR A 239 7.00 9.93 9.14
C TYR A 239 6.87 8.66 8.29
N LYS A 240 5.97 7.75 8.68
CA LYS A 240 5.58 6.64 7.81
C LYS A 240 4.38 7.07 6.97
N VAL A 241 4.60 7.32 5.68
CA VAL A 241 3.52 7.72 4.76
C VAL A 241 3.11 6.51 3.94
N ILE A 242 2.05 5.82 4.36
CA ILE A 242 1.45 4.69 3.66
C ILE A 242 0.73 5.18 2.40
N SER A 243 0.77 4.41 1.31
CA SER A 243 0.09 4.75 0.07
C SER A 243 -1.42 4.89 0.25
N ASP A 244 -2.03 5.92 -0.36
CA ASP A 244 -3.47 6.15 -0.31
C ASP A 244 -4.30 5.00 -0.92
N HIS A 245 -3.70 4.24 -1.83
CA HIS A 245 -4.36 3.12 -2.52
C HIS A 245 -4.74 1.95 -1.60
N VAL A 246 -4.15 1.87 -0.40
CA VAL A 246 -4.39 0.77 0.57
C VAL A 246 -5.06 1.23 1.87
N ILE A 247 -5.60 2.46 1.91
CA ILE A 247 -6.24 3.01 3.11
C ILE A 247 -7.31 2.06 3.66
N THR A 248 -8.16 1.53 2.78
CA THR A 248 -9.30 0.68 3.16
C THR A 248 -8.81 -0.62 3.79
N GLU A 249 -7.86 -1.29 3.15
CA GLU A 249 -7.24 -2.52 3.61
C GLU A 249 -6.55 -2.30 4.97
N ILE A 250 -5.71 -1.27 5.09
CA ILE A 250 -4.97 -0.98 6.33
C ILE A 250 -5.90 -0.66 7.50
N LYS A 251 -6.98 0.11 7.27
CA LYS A 251 -7.98 0.39 8.30
C LYS A 251 -8.72 -0.88 8.75
N ARG A 252 -9.12 -1.74 7.80
CA ARG A 252 -9.75 -3.03 8.10
C ARG A 252 -8.80 -3.94 8.87
N ILE A 253 -7.54 -4.03 8.46
CA ILE A 253 -6.50 -4.82 9.16
C ILE A 253 -6.33 -4.31 10.60
N LYS A 254 -6.23 -2.99 10.80
CA LYS A 254 -6.15 -2.41 12.15
C LYS A 254 -7.31 -2.85 13.05
N GLN A 255 -8.54 -2.81 12.53
CA GLN A 255 -9.75 -3.23 13.24
C GLN A 255 -9.78 -4.75 13.47
N ASN A 256 -9.46 -5.52 12.45
CA ASN A 256 -9.53 -6.98 12.45
C ASN A 256 -8.59 -7.62 13.47
N PHE A 257 -7.39 -7.06 13.61
CA PHE A 257 -6.30 -7.59 14.44
C PHE A 257 -5.99 -6.71 15.65
N ASN A 258 -6.85 -5.74 15.97
CA ASN A 258 -6.72 -4.86 17.14
C ASN A 258 -5.32 -4.19 17.26
N LEU A 259 -4.81 -3.64 16.15
CA LEU A 259 -3.49 -3.01 16.09
C LEU A 259 -3.51 -1.62 16.75
N ASN A 260 -3.69 -1.56 18.07
CA ASN A 260 -3.87 -0.31 18.81
C ASN A 260 -2.68 0.63 18.70
N LYS A 261 -1.46 0.08 18.65
CA LYS A 261 -0.21 0.84 18.47
C LYS A 261 -0.09 1.49 17.09
N LEU A 262 -0.87 1.06 16.09
CA LEU A 262 -0.89 1.67 14.77
C LEU A 262 -1.71 2.96 14.80
N GLU A 263 -1.12 4.06 15.24
CA GLU A 263 -1.81 5.35 15.35
C GLU A 263 -1.71 6.16 14.05
N PHE A 264 -2.88 6.54 13.51
CA PHE A 264 -2.97 7.39 12.33
C PHE A 264 -3.10 8.84 12.78
N LEU A 265 -2.24 9.70 12.24
CA LEU A 265 -2.33 11.13 12.50
C LEU A 265 -3.54 11.74 11.78
N ASN A 266 -4.27 12.59 12.48
CA ASN A 266 -5.36 13.38 11.89
C ASN A 266 -4.83 14.66 11.22
N LYS A 267 -3.88 14.48 10.29
CA LYS A 267 -3.21 15.53 9.53
C LYS A 267 -2.87 15.02 8.13
N THR A 268 -2.85 15.92 7.17
CA THR A 268 -2.42 15.62 5.80
C THR A 268 -0.89 15.72 5.66
N THR A 269 -0.33 15.03 4.66
CA THR A 269 1.10 15.18 4.32
C THR A 269 1.45 16.63 3.96
N LYS A 270 0.51 17.38 3.36
CA LYS A 270 0.68 18.80 3.08
C LYS A 270 0.86 19.61 4.38
N GLU A 271 -0.01 19.44 5.38
CA GLU A 271 0.10 20.18 6.65
C GLU A 271 1.38 19.90 7.43
N LEU A 272 1.90 18.67 7.37
CA LEU A 272 3.09 18.26 8.12
C LEU A 272 4.40 18.37 7.34
N SER A 273 4.33 18.49 6.02
CA SER A 273 5.51 18.77 5.21
C SER A 273 6.06 20.16 5.54
N ARG A 274 7.39 20.29 5.60
CA ARG A 274 8.07 21.58 5.76
C ARG A 274 7.64 22.53 4.66
N LYS A 275 7.55 22.01 3.43
CA LYS A 275 7.13 22.79 2.27
C LYS A 275 5.70 23.30 2.40
N GLY A 276 4.78 22.52 2.96
CA GLY A 276 3.40 22.97 3.17
C GLY A 276 3.27 23.97 4.30
N TYR A 277 4.06 23.83 5.37
CA TYR A 277 4.23 24.87 6.38
C TYR A 277 4.77 26.18 5.77
N HIS A 278 5.75 26.10 4.86
CA HIS A 278 6.27 27.28 4.15
C HIS A 278 5.21 27.94 3.25
N LYS A 279 4.38 27.13 2.57
CA LYS A 279 3.26 27.62 1.76
C LYS A 279 2.18 28.30 2.60
N GLN A 280 1.84 27.75 3.76
CA GLN A 280 0.89 28.35 4.69
C GLN A 280 1.37 29.71 5.23
N LEU A 281 2.69 29.90 5.35
CA LEU A 281 3.30 31.16 5.78
C LEU A 281 3.49 32.20 4.66
N GLY A 282 3.16 31.87 3.40
CA GLY A 282 3.32 32.77 2.25
C GLY A 282 4.78 33.04 1.88
N LEU A 283 5.68 32.10 2.15
CA LEU A 283 7.14 32.26 1.97
C LEU A 283 7.63 31.83 0.58
N GLU A 284 6.75 31.83 -0.44
CA GLU A 284 7.01 31.25 -1.76
C GLU A 284 8.14 31.97 -2.54
N ASN A 285 8.57 33.18 -2.12
CA ASN A 285 9.48 34.01 -2.91
C ASN A 285 10.95 34.14 -2.49
N LEU A 286 11.46 33.68 -1.34
CA LEU A 286 12.90 33.88 -1.05
C LEU A 286 13.53 32.79 -0.18
N LYS A 287 14.44 31.98 -0.77
CA LYS A 287 15.39 31.09 -0.05
C LYS A 287 16.11 31.80 1.11
N LYS A 288 16.36 33.11 0.97
CA LYS A 288 17.01 33.98 1.96
C LYS A 288 16.14 34.20 3.22
N ASN A 289 14.84 34.41 3.06
CA ASN A 289 13.92 34.72 4.18
C ASN A 289 13.64 33.50 5.04
N ILE A 290 13.51 32.32 4.41
CA ILE A 290 13.37 31.05 5.13
C ILE A 290 14.61 30.78 6.00
N GLN A 291 15.80 31.01 5.45
CA GLN A 291 17.06 30.84 6.18
C GLN A 291 17.11 31.73 7.43
N TYR A 292 16.73 33.00 7.31
CA TYR A 292 16.77 33.93 8.43
C TYR A 292 15.66 33.72 9.46
N TYR A 293 14.48 33.25 9.04
CA TYR A 293 13.46 32.82 9.98
C TYR A 293 13.94 31.64 10.83
N PHE A 294 14.46 30.58 10.21
CA PHE A 294 15.00 29.45 10.98
C PHE A 294 16.19 29.86 11.85
N MET A 295 17.03 30.78 11.36
CA MET A 295 18.09 31.36 12.17
C MET A 295 17.54 32.05 13.42
N ALA A 296 16.45 32.80 13.31
CA ALA A 296 15.80 33.44 14.45
C ALA A 296 15.23 32.41 15.45
N VAL A 297 14.61 31.32 14.97
CA VAL A 297 14.12 30.22 15.82
C VAL A 297 15.27 29.57 16.60
N GLU A 298 16.38 29.28 15.93
CA GLU A 298 17.57 28.67 16.55
C GLU A 298 18.28 29.62 17.52
N LEU A 299 18.36 30.91 17.17
CA LEU A 299 18.85 31.94 18.07
C LEU A 299 17.99 32.02 19.32
N ASN A 300 16.68 32.01 19.17
CA ASN A 300 15.74 32.06 20.27
C ASN A 300 15.89 30.87 21.23
N GLU A 301 16.06 29.66 20.70
CA GLU A 301 16.39 28.46 21.49
C GLU A 301 17.69 28.64 22.29
N TYR A 302 18.72 29.15 21.63
CA TYR A 302 20.04 29.28 22.23
C TYR A 302 20.08 30.38 23.30
N ILE A 303 19.50 31.56 23.00
CA ILE A 303 19.38 32.70 23.91
C ILE A 303 18.54 32.30 25.14
N PHE A 304 17.38 31.65 24.94
CA PHE A 304 16.53 31.23 26.05
C PHE A 304 17.28 30.31 27.03
N LYS A 305 18.06 29.35 26.52
CA LYS A 305 18.89 28.46 27.36
C LYS A 305 19.95 29.23 28.16
N ILE A 306 20.56 30.25 27.59
CA ILE A 306 21.56 31.08 28.30
C ILE A 306 20.90 31.95 29.36
N LEU A 307 19.83 32.65 28.99
CA LEU A 307 19.19 33.63 29.86
C LEU A 307 18.58 32.97 31.10
N TYR A 308 17.99 31.79 30.91
CA TYR A 308 17.13 31.16 31.90
C TYR A 308 17.65 29.81 32.39
N LYS A 309 18.72 29.20 31.85
CA LYS A 309 19.33 27.93 32.36
C LYS A 309 18.31 26.82 32.74
N ARG A 310 17.17 26.72 32.02
CA ARG A 310 16.03 25.82 32.33
C ARG A 310 15.24 26.15 33.62
N ASP A 311 15.17 27.43 33.97
CA ASP A 311 14.25 27.95 34.99
C ASP A 311 12.80 27.62 34.60
N ILE A 312 12.07 26.98 35.52
CA ILE A 312 10.74 26.39 35.29
C ILE A 312 9.67 27.48 35.16
N ASP A 313 9.94 28.67 35.73
CA ASP A 313 8.99 29.79 35.74
C ASP A 313 8.96 30.57 34.42
N HIS A 314 9.88 30.28 33.49
CA HIS A 314 9.96 30.96 32.20
C HIS A 314 9.64 30.03 31.04
N THR A 315 8.76 30.49 30.14
CA THR A 315 8.42 29.77 28.92
C THR A 315 9.12 30.41 27.72
N LYS A 316 9.77 29.58 26.90
CA LYS A 316 10.38 30.02 25.64
C LYS A 316 9.29 30.57 24.72
N ARG A 317 9.42 31.83 24.30
CA ARG A 317 8.48 32.45 23.37
C ARG A 317 8.62 31.83 21.99
N ARG A 318 7.51 31.64 21.27
CA ARG A 318 7.47 31.16 19.89
C ARG A 318 7.79 32.31 18.94
N ILE A 319 8.69 32.07 17.98
CA ILE A 319 8.98 33.03 16.92
C ILE A 319 7.94 32.85 15.82
N ASN A 320 7.30 33.94 15.44
CA ASN A 320 6.34 34.01 14.34
C ASN A 320 6.77 35.11 13.36
N LEU A 321 6.26 35.05 12.13
CA LEU A 321 6.39 36.16 11.18
C LEU A 321 5.10 36.97 11.17
N GLY A 322 5.22 38.29 11.12
CA GLY A 322 4.08 39.19 11.01
C GLY A 322 4.37 40.36 10.05
N THR A 323 3.37 41.21 9.83
CA THR A 323 3.54 42.46 9.07
C THR A 323 3.18 43.61 9.98
N SER A 324 4.03 44.64 10.03
CA SER A 324 3.82 45.87 10.81
C SER A 324 4.41 47.04 10.05
N ASP A 325 3.74 48.19 10.07
CA ASP A 325 4.26 49.41 9.44
C ASP A 325 5.19 50.20 10.38
N LEU A 326 5.18 49.87 11.68
CA LEU A 326 5.81 50.66 12.73
C LEU A 326 6.94 49.93 13.47
N SER A 327 6.91 48.59 13.49
CA SER A 327 7.80 47.81 14.36
C SER A 327 8.57 46.75 13.60
N GLN A 328 9.85 46.60 13.91
CA GLN A 328 10.72 45.57 13.33
C GLN A 328 10.46 44.18 13.95
N ALA A 329 10.07 44.14 15.22
CA ALA A 329 9.52 43.00 15.94
C ALA A 329 8.58 43.50 17.05
N TRP A 330 7.77 42.59 17.58
CA TRP A 330 6.92 42.84 18.74
C TRP A 330 6.64 41.54 19.49
N THR A 331 6.13 41.64 20.71
CA THR A 331 5.87 40.51 21.59
C THR A 331 4.62 40.72 22.42
N ASP A 332 3.95 39.62 22.77
CA ASP A 332 2.87 39.64 23.76
C ASP A 332 3.40 39.67 25.21
N GLY A 333 4.72 39.59 25.39
CA GLY A 333 5.40 39.57 26.69
C GLY A 333 5.41 38.19 27.36
N LYS A 334 4.77 37.18 26.78
CA LYS A 334 4.59 35.87 27.44
C LYS A 334 4.84 34.66 26.55
N TYR A 335 4.23 34.58 25.37
CA TYR A 335 4.21 33.37 24.55
C TYR A 335 4.79 33.56 23.16
N ASN A 336 4.75 34.77 22.59
CA ASN A 336 5.05 34.98 21.18
C ASN A 336 5.94 36.20 20.97
N ILE A 337 6.87 36.07 20.05
CA ILE A 337 7.62 37.15 19.43
C ILE A 337 7.32 37.09 17.93
N TRP A 338 6.86 38.18 17.37
CA TRP A 338 6.68 38.32 15.93
C TRP A 338 7.82 39.15 15.37
N ILE A 339 8.44 38.66 14.30
CA ILE A 339 9.43 39.41 13.53
C ILE A 339 8.73 39.88 12.25
N ASN A 340 8.88 41.18 11.96
CA ASN A 340 8.28 41.75 10.77
C ASN A 340 8.93 41.16 9.50
N LYS A 341 8.11 40.79 8.52
CA LYS A 341 8.54 40.23 7.24
C LYS A 341 9.51 41.17 6.52
N ALA A 342 9.23 42.48 6.53
CA ALA A 342 10.12 43.49 5.94
C ALA A 342 11.50 43.50 6.59
N THR A 343 11.58 43.29 7.92
CA THR A 343 12.86 43.17 8.63
C THR A 343 13.65 41.96 8.15
N ILE A 344 13.00 40.78 8.05
CA ILE A 344 13.65 39.55 7.57
C ILE A 344 14.16 39.70 6.13
N GLU A 345 13.40 40.37 5.28
CA GLU A 345 13.77 40.67 3.88
C GLU A 345 14.97 41.61 3.78
N GLY A 346 15.03 42.60 4.66
CA GLY A 346 16.11 43.59 4.74
C GLY A 346 17.41 43.08 5.34
N LEU A 347 17.44 41.86 5.93
CA LEU A 347 18.66 41.34 6.55
C LEU A 347 19.81 41.17 5.54
N GLY A 348 20.97 41.69 5.93
CA GLY A 348 22.20 41.75 5.14
C GLY A 348 22.91 40.40 5.03
N LYS A 349 24.23 40.37 5.26
CA LYS A 349 25.01 39.12 5.27
C LYS A 349 24.66 38.27 6.49
N LYS A 350 25.00 36.98 6.46
CA LYS A 350 24.61 36.00 7.48
C LYS A 350 25.10 36.40 8.87
N GLU A 351 26.34 36.88 8.98
CA GLU A 351 26.96 37.28 10.24
C GLU A 351 26.27 38.51 10.85
N GLU A 352 25.95 39.49 10.00
CA GLU A 352 25.19 40.69 10.38
C GLU A 352 23.76 40.32 10.81
N ALA A 353 23.11 39.41 10.07
CA ALA A 353 21.77 38.94 10.39
C ALA A 353 21.69 38.26 11.76
N ILE A 354 22.73 37.51 12.16
CA ILE A 354 22.78 36.89 13.50
C ILE A 354 22.83 37.96 14.59
N LEU A 355 23.61 39.02 14.40
CA LEU A 355 23.73 40.11 15.38
C LEU A 355 22.41 40.87 15.51
N VAL A 356 21.80 41.25 14.39
CA VAL A 356 20.51 41.96 14.35
C VAL A 356 19.42 41.12 15.02
N LEU A 357 19.28 39.85 14.65
CA LEU A 357 18.29 38.96 15.24
C LEU A 357 18.54 38.70 16.73
N TRP A 358 19.80 38.59 17.16
CA TRP A 358 20.15 38.41 18.56
C TRP A 358 19.77 39.65 19.40
N GLU A 359 20.07 40.84 18.91
CA GLU A 359 19.73 42.10 19.57
C GLU A 359 18.21 42.26 19.67
N MET A 360 17.49 41.99 18.58
CA MET A 360 16.02 41.99 18.56
C MET A 360 15.45 41.01 19.57
N LEU A 361 15.95 39.78 19.64
CA LEU A 361 15.46 38.82 20.64
C LEU A 361 15.75 39.28 22.07
N CYS A 362 16.93 39.84 22.35
CA CYS A 362 17.25 40.40 23.66
C CYS A 362 16.31 41.57 24.02
N HIS A 363 16.01 42.43 23.05
CA HIS A 363 15.03 43.51 23.19
C HIS A 363 13.64 42.94 23.52
N GLU A 364 13.13 41.99 22.75
CA GLU A 364 11.80 41.43 22.96
C GLU A 364 11.68 40.65 24.28
N TYR A 365 12.72 39.94 24.71
CA TYR A 365 12.76 39.29 26.02
C TYR A 365 12.81 40.29 27.19
N SER A 366 13.13 41.56 26.94
CA SER A 366 13.13 42.61 27.96
C SER A 366 11.73 43.16 28.24
N HIS A 367 10.80 42.97 27.30
CA HIS A 367 9.38 43.27 27.49
C HIS A 367 8.72 42.21 28.37
N THR A 368 8.08 42.64 29.45
CA THR A 368 7.32 41.76 30.37
C THR A 368 5.81 41.80 30.11
N ARG A 369 5.35 42.65 29.17
CA ARG A 369 3.97 42.86 28.76
C ARG A 369 3.91 43.10 27.24
N THR A 370 2.71 43.15 26.68
CA THR A 370 2.48 43.38 25.25
C THR A 370 2.92 44.78 24.82
N ASN A 371 3.70 44.87 23.73
CA ASN A 371 4.37 46.11 23.30
C ASN A 371 3.73 46.88 22.14
N THR A 372 2.40 46.96 22.11
CA THR A 372 1.64 47.62 21.04
C THR A 372 1.38 49.13 21.22
N ARG A 373 2.01 49.82 22.20
CA ARG A 373 1.86 51.29 22.44
C ARG A 373 3.18 51.96 22.84
N GLU A 374 3.32 53.26 22.57
CA GLU A 374 4.56 54.06 22.57
C GLU A 374 5.25 54.27 23.95
N ASP A 375 4.57 54.04 25.08
CA ASP A 375 5.10 54.34 26.43
C ASP A 375 5.84 53.17 27.13
N GLN A 376 6.69 52.42 26.42
CA GLN A 376 7.21 51.12 26.94
C GLN A 376 8.71 51.01 27.20
N HIS A 377 9.50 52.03 26.85
CA HIS A 377 10.93 52.08 27.13
C HIS A 377 11.22 52.88 28.42
N ASN A 378 10.67 52.45 29.55
CA ASN A 378 10.96 53.07 30.85
C ASN A 378 12.32 52.59 31.41
N THR A 379 12.78 53.16 32.52
CA THR A 379 14.05 52.79 33.17
C THR A 379 14.14 51.29 33.48
N SER A 380 13.01 50.64 33.80
CA SER A 380 12.95 49.19 34.08
C SER A 380 13.21 48.37 32.81
N PHE A 381 12.68 48.80 31.66
CA PHE A 381 12.98 48.19 30.36
C PHE A 381 14.48 48.26 30.05
N TYR A 382 15.10 49.44 30.17
CA TYR A 382 16.53 49.59 29.87
C TYR A 382 17.42 48.79 30.82
N PHE A 383 17.04 48.67 32.10
CA PHE A 383 17.73 47.80 33.04
C PHE A 383 17.62 46.32 32.63
N ASN A 384 16.43 45.86 32.24
CA ASN A 384 16.21 44.49 31.77
C ASN A 384 16.95 44.21 30.47
N CYS A 385 16.92 45.13 29.51
CA CYS A 385 17.66 45.01 28.24
C CYS A 385 19.16 44.91 28.48
N ASN A 386 19.73 45.80 29.29
CA ASN A 386 21.13 45.70 29.70
C ASN A 386 21.46 44.37 30.39
N LYS A 387 20.55 43.84 31.23
CA LYS A 387 20.72 42.54 31.87
C LYS A 387 20.71 41.39 30.87
N MET A 388 19.80 41.39 29.90
CA MET A 388 19.71 40.34 28.86
C MET A 388 20.94 40.36 27.94
N VAL A 389 21.35 41.55 27.52
CA VAL A 389 22.57 41.76 26.72
C VAL A 389 23.80 41.28 27.48
N ARG A 390 24.02 41.73 28.72
CA ARG A 390 25.19 41.31 29.53
C ARG A 390 25.26 39.81 29.77
N LYS A 391 24.12 39.14 29.95
CA LYS A 391 24.05 37.69 30.14
C LYS A 391 24.39 36.91 28.87
N SER A 392 23.94 37.39 27.71
CA SER A 392 24.03 36.64 26.45
C SER A 392 25.26 37.00 25.61
N LEU A 393 25.79 38.22 25.75
CA LEU A 393 26.94 38.73 24.98
C LEU A 393 28.21 37.86 25.08
N PRO A 394 28.63 37.34 26.26
CA PRO A 394 29.81 36.46 26.35
C PRO A 394 29.69 35.18 25.52
N TYR A 395 28.47 34.78 25.18
CA TYR A 395 28.18 33.57 24.42
C TYR A 395 27.96 33.84 22.93
N LEU A 396 27.92 35.10 22.50
CA LEU A 396 27.57 35.47 21.12
C LEU A 396 28.50 34.86 20.08
N ALA A 397 29.82 34.84 20.34
CA ALA A 397 30.79 34.16 19.48
C ALA A 397 30.56 32.63 19.40
N HIS A 398 30.02 32.03 20.46
CA HIS A 398 29.60 30.63 20.44
C HIS A 398 28.26 30.45 19.69
N CYS A 399 27.28 31.35 19.87
CA CYS A 399 26.03 31.37 19.10
C CYS A 399 26.31 31.37 17.60
N ILE A 400 27.17 32.29 17.14
CA ILE A 400 27.52 32.45 15.73
C ILE A 400 28.13 31.15 15.18
N ARG A 401 29.07 30.54 15.91
CA ARG A 401 29.68 29.24 15.53
C ARG A 401 28.66 28.10 15.51
N TYR A 402 27.76 28.05 16.49
CA TYR A 402 26.70 27.04 16.58
C TYR A 402 25.76 27.09 15.37
N ILE A 403 25.26 28.29 15.06
CA ILE A 403 24.37 28.54 13.92
C ILE A 403 25.11 28.24 12.62
N ASN A 404 26.36 28.69 12.48
CA ASN A 404 27.15 28.41 11.30
C ASN A 404 27.33 26.91 11.05
N ARG A 405 27.62 26.11 12.09
CA ARG A 405 27.71 24.65 11.97
C ARG A 405 26.39 23.98 11.59
N LYS A 406 25.26 24.42 12.17
CA LYS A 406 23.94 23.83 11.87
C LYS A 406 23.53 24.06 10.42
N PHE A 407 23.69 25.29 9.93
CA PHE A 407 23.39 25.63 8.53
C PHE A 407 24.39 25.02 7.52
N LEU A 408 25.63 24.76 7.91
CA LEU A 408 26.59 24.01 7.08
C LEU A 408 26.18 22.53 6.95
N LYS A 409 25.75 21.88 8.04
CA LYS A 409 25.23 20.50 8.00
C LYS A 409 24.00 20.36 7.10
N GLU A 410 23.08 21.32 7.14
CA GLU A 410 21.91 21.33 6.27
C GLU A 410 22.26 21.57 4.79
N LYS A 411 23.28 22.38 4.50
CA LYS A 411 23.74 22.67 3.13
C LYS A 411 24.52 21.52 2.50
N TYR A 412 25.24 20.72 3.30
CA TYR A 412 26.19 19.72 2.79
C TYR A 412 25.87 18.25 3.11
N ARG A 413 24.79 17.92 3.85
CA ARG A 413 24.41 16.53 4.20
C ARG A 413 25.61 15.66 4.61
N TYR A 414 26.07 15.83 5.84
CA TYR A 414 26.79 14.78 6.57
C TYR A 414 25.82 14.06 7.49
#